data_AF-A0A3Q9W6X8-F1
#
_entry.id   AF-A0A3Q9W6X8-F1
#
_cell.length_a   1.000
_cell.length_b   1.000
_cell.length_c   1.000
_cell.angle_alpha   90.00
_cell.angle_beta   90.00
_cell.angle_gamma   90.00
#
_symmetry.space_group_name_H-M   'P 1'
#
loop_
_entity.id
_entity.type
_entity.pdbx_description
1 polymer ?
#
loop_
_entity_poly.entity_id
_entity_poly.type
_entity_poly.pdbx_seq_one_letter_code
_entity_poly.pdbx_strand_id
1 'polypeptide(L)'
;MTSNEKLKVLKALLDSLSFRDLTLALDLLVTGAVVYFYASSLMAASAEQLASGVWISQLLIKVVGVSIALSIVSQLLLELVSDGEVDQPMDEREKQVSLVGNKYALWTLQAGVCFAIGQYAFEQNGMGIAERAPLPFFTLHIMVGAFLLAELVNYATQLIRNRMVTPYG
;
A
#
# COMPACT_ATOMS: atom_id res chain seq x y z
N MET A 1 18.83 24.73 -1.92
CA MET A 1 18.85 23.78 -0.79
C MET A 1 19.92 22.74 -1.05
N THR A 2 20.96 22.72 -0.23
CA THR A 2 22.09 21.78 -0.36
C THR A 2 21.68 20.38 0.16
N SER A 3 22.39 19.32 -0.23
CA SER A 3 22.13 17.95 0.26
C SER A 3 22.17 17.86 1.80
N ASN A 4 23.04 18.65 2.43
CA ASN A 4 23.23 18.70 3.87
C ASN A 4 22.04 19.36 4.61
N GLU A 5 21.38 20.34 3.98
CA GLU A 5 20.16 20.96 4.52
C GLU A 5 18.96 20.01 4.44
N LYS A 6 18.82 19.25 3.35
CA LYS A 6 17.76 18.23 3.21
C LYS A 6 17.88 17.16 4.30
N LEU A 7 19.10 16.72 4.60
CA LEU A 7 19.36 15.72 5.63
C LEU A 7 18.98 16.24 7.03
N LYS A 8 19.30 17.50 7.34
CA LYS A 8 18.94 18.12 8.63
C LYS A 8 17.43 18.28 8.80
N VAL A 9 16.72 18.72 7.75
CA VAL A 9 15.26 18.85 7.78
C VAL A 9 14.60 17.48 7.91
N LEU A 10 15.09 16.47 7.17
CA LEU A 10 14.58 15.11 7.27
C LEU A 10 14.79 14.56 8.68
N LYS A 11 15.99 14.74 9.26
CA LYS A 11 16.28 14.29 10.62
C LYS A 11 15.38 14.98 11.64
N ALA A 12 15.21 16.31 11.57
CA ALA A 12 14.32 17.05 12.45
C ALA A 12 12.84 16.61 12.31
N LEU A 13 12.40 16.26 11.10
CA LEU A 13 11.07 15.69 10.88
C LEU A 13 10.94 14.30 11.50
N LEU A 14 11.92 13.43 11.30
CA LEU A 14 11.94 12.08 11.87
C LEU A 14 11.95 12.13 13.40
N ASP A 15 12.78 12.99 13.99
CA ASP A 15 12.90 13.19 15.44
C ASP A 15 11.61 13.76 16.06
N SER A 16 10.71 14.36 15.25
CA SER A 16 9.42 14.88 15.70
C SER A 16 8.28 13.86 15.69
N LEU A 17 8.49 12.68 15.09
CA LEU A 17 7.49 11.62 15.03
C LEU A 17 7.64 10.68 16.23
N SER A 18 6.51 10.21 16.77
CA SER A 18 6.55 9.02 17.62
C SER A 18 6.98 7.81 16.78
N PHE A 19 7.58 6.80 17.42
CA PHE A 19 7.98 5.58 16.73
C PHE A 19 6.81 4.89 16.02
N ARG A 20 5.60 4.98 16.58
CA ARG A 20 4.37 4.51 15.93
C ARG A 20 4.06 5.26 14.64
N ASP A 21 4.14 6.59 14.67
CA ASP A 21 3.91 7.42 13.47
C ASP A 21 5.02 7.22 12.43
N LEU A 22 6.26 7.01 12.88
CA LEU A 22 7.38 6.67 12.01
C LEU A 22 7.14 5.32 11.31
N THR A 23 6.74 4.29 12.06
CA THR A 23 6.42 2.96 11.53
C THR A 23 5.34 3.04 10.48
N LEU A 24 4.21 3.70 10.79
CA LEU A 24 3.10 3.85 9.87
C LEU A 24 3.46 4.68 8.62
N ALA A 25 4.29 5.72 8.79
CA ALA A 25 4.76 6.52 7.66
C ALA A 25 5.70 5.73 6.75
N LEU A 26 6.56 4.88 7.34
CA LEU A 26 7.46 4.01 6.59
C LEU A 26 6.66 2.94 5.82
N ASP A 27 5.69 2.29 6.47
CA ASP A 27 4.81 1.31 5.81
C ASP A 27 4.00 1.95 4.67
N LEU A 28 3.51 3.18 4.86
CA LEU A 28 2.85 3.94 3.80
C LEU A 28 3.81 4.25 2.64
N LEU A 29 5.06 4.64 2.93
CA LEU A 29 6.08 4.91 1.93
C LEU A 29 6.45 3.64 1.15
N VAL A 30 6.63 2.52 1.84
CA VAL A 30 6.89 1.21 1.24
C VAL A 30 5.75 0.82 0.30
N THR A 31 4.50 0.94 0.76
CA THR A 31 3.32 0.67 -0.08
C THR A 31 3.31 1.59 -1.32
N GLY A 32 3.62 2.87 -1.14
CA GLY A 32 3.77 3.83 -2.24
C GLY A 32 4.87 3.43 -3.24
N ALA A 33 5.99 2.91 -2.76
CA ALA A 33 7.07 2.39 -3.60
C ALA A 33 6.62 1.15 -4.41
N VAL A 34 5.83 0.26 -3.82
CA VAL A 34 5.24 -0.91 -4.52
C VAL A 34 4.27 -0.45 -5.61
N VAL A 35 3.40 0.53 -5.30
CA VAL A 35 2.49 1.13 -6.29
C VAL A 35 3.27 1.75 -7.43
N TYR A 36 4.35 2.49 -7.14
CA TYR A 36 5.22 3.05 -8.15
C TYR A 36 5.90 1.97 -9.00
N PHE A 37 6.41 0.90 -8.39
CA PHE A 37 6.99 -0.24 -9.09
C PHE A 37 5.99 -0.88 -10.07
N TYR A 38 4.75 -1.09 -9.63
CA TYR A 38 3.70 -1.64 -10.47
C TYR A 38 3.34 -0.71 -11.64
N ALA A 39 3.08 0.57 -11.36
CA ALA A 39 2.73 1.55 -12.37
C ALA A 39 3.85 1.76 -13.40
N SER A 40 5.09 1.88 -12.95
CA SER A 40 6.27 2.01 -13.83
C SER A 40 6.48 0.76 -14.69
N SER A 41 6.25 -0.44 -14.14
CA SER A 41 6.32 -1.69 -14.92
C SER A 41 5.27 -1.73 -16.02
N LEU A 42 4.06 -1.24 -15.78
CA LEU A 42 3.01 -1.15 -16.80
C LEU A 42 3.32 -0.09 -17.86
N MET A 43 3.82 1.08 -17.46
CA MET A 43 4.18 2.14 -18.41
C MET A 43 5.36 1.78 -19.30
N ALA A 44 6.28 0.95 -18.81
CA ALA A 44 7.44 0.48 -19.56
C ALA A 44 7.17 -0.79 -20.39
N ALA A 45 5.98 -1.39 -20.27
CA ALA A 45 5.65 -2.65 -20.95
C ALA A 45 5.41 -2.44 -22.44
N SER A 46 5.85 -3.39 -23.27
CA SER A 46 5.50 -3.41 -24.69
C SER A 46 4.03 -3.82 -24.89
N ALA A 47 3.48 -3.55 -26.08
CA ALA A 47 2.11 -3.95 -26.42
C ALA A 47 1.93 -5.48 -26.33
N GLU A 48 2.93 -6.25 -26.73
CA GLU A 48 2.94 -7.72 -26.64
C GLU A 48 2.93 -8.21 -25.18
N GLN A 49 3.66 -7.52 -24.30
CA GLN A 49 3.67 -7.83 -22.88
C GLN A 49 2.33 -7.53 -22.22
N LEU A 50 1.72 -6.38 -22.53
CA LEU A 50 0.40 -6.00 -22.01
C LEU A 50 -0.70 -6.95 -22.51
N ALA A 51 -0.56 -7.49 -23.72
CA ALA A 51 -1.47 -8.50 -24.27
C ALA A 51 -1.23 -9.92 -23.73
N SER A 52 -0.16 -10.17 -22.97
CA SER A 52 0.20 -11.49 -22.46
C SER A 52 -0.30 -11.72 -21.04
N GLY A 53 -1.32 -12.59 -20.91
CA GLY A 53 -1.86 -12.96 -19.59
C GLY A 53 -0.84 -13.63 -18.67
N VAL A 54 0.13 -14.34 -19.23
CA VAL A 54 1.26 -14.93 -18.48
C VAL A 54 2.15 -13.83 -17.91
N TRP A 55 2.52 -12.83 -18.73
CA TRP A 55 3.36 -11.73 -18.29
C TRP A 55 2.68 -10.89 -17.21
N ILE A 56 1.39 -10.56 -17.41
CA ILE A 56 0.60 -9.83 -16.42
C ILE A 56 0.54 -10.61 -15.11
N SER A 57 0.23 -11.91 -15.16
CA SER A 57 0.18 -12.75 -13.96
C SER A 57 1.53 -12.79 -13.22
N GLN A 58 2.64 -12.89 -13.95
CA GLN A 58 3.99 -12.82 -13.36
C GLN A 58 4.30 -11.46 -12.75
N LEU A 59 3.89 -10.36 -13.39
CA LEU A 59 4.03 -9.01 -12.83
C LEU A 59 3.26 -8.89 -11.51
N LEU A 60 2.02 -9.36 -11.47
CA LEU A 60 1.19 -9.28 -10.26
C LEU A 60 1.77 -10.10 -9.10
N ILE A 61 2.26 -11.30 -9.37
CA ILE A 61 2.98 -12.12 -8.38
C ILE A 61 4.22 -11.38 -7.88
N LYS A 62 4.98 -10.73 -8.78
CA LYS A 62 6.13 -9.90 -8.39
C LYS A 62 5.72 -8.72 -7.53
N VAL A 63 4.61 -8.04 -7.82
CA VAL A 63 4.12 -6.92 -7.00
C VAL A 63 3.83 -7.37 -5.58
N VAL A 64 3.12 -8.49 -5.41
CA VAL A 64 2.85 -9.06 -4.07
C VAL A 64 4.15 -9.47 -3.38
N GLY A 65 5.05 -10.15 -4.09
CA GLY A 65 6.35 -10.57 -3.55
C GLY A 65 7.23 -9.39 -3.13
N VAL A 66 7.27 -8.31 -3.92
CA VAL A 66 8.00 -7.08 -3.60
C VAL A 66 7.36 -6.37 -2.40
N SER A 67 6.02 -6.33 -2.30
CA SER A 67 5.35 -5.79 -1.11
C SER A 67 5.79 -6.51 0.16
N ILE A 68 5.70 -7.84 0.18
CA ILE A 68 6.11 -8.65 1.33
C ILE A 68 7.59 -8.44 1.66
N ALA A 69 8.47 -8.49 0.65
CA ALA A 69 9.91 -8.33 0.86
C ALA A 69 10.26 -6.95 1.42
N LEU A 70 9.67 -5.87 0.88
CA LEU A 70 9.92 -4.52 1.38
C LEU A 70 9.34 -4.30 2.77
N SER A 71 8.18 -4.89 3.09
CA SER A 71 7.62 -4.83 4.44
C SER A 71 8.52 -5.54 5.46
N ILE A 72 9.10 -6.70 5.12
CA ILE A 72 10.09 -7.36 5.99
C ILE A 72 11.33 -6.48 6.19
N VAL A 73 11.88 -5.93 5.10
CA VAL A 73 13.05 -5.04 5.17
C VAL A 73 12.76 -3.79 6.00
N SER A 74 11.57 -3.21 5.85
CA SER A 74 11.08 -2.07 6.64
C SER A 74 11.12 -2.38 8.14
N GLN A 75 10.57 -3.53 8.55
CA GLN A 75 10.53 -3.94 9.96
C GLN A 75 11.93 -4.19 10.52
N LEU A 76 12.82 -4.83 9.75
CA LEU A 76 14.23 -5.02 10.15
C LEU A 76 14.97 -3.68 10.32
N LEU A 77 14.71 -2.72 9.43
CA LEU A 77 15.30 -1.38 9.55
C LEU A 77 14.77 -0.61 10.76
N LEU A 78 13.48 -0.76 11.07
CA LEU A 78 12.87 -0.18 12.27
C LEU A 78 13.48 -0.75 13.55
N GLU A 79 13.73 -2.06 13.60
CA GLU A 79 14.36 -2.72 14.74
C GLU A 79 15.77 -2.16 15.03
N LEU A 80 16.55 -1.86 13.99
CA LEU A 80 17.89 -1.26 14.14
C LEU A 80 17.89 0.16 14.71
N VAL A 81 16.78 0.90 14.58
CA VAL A 81 16.65 2.29 15.04
C VAL A 81 15.71 2.44 16.22
N SER A 82 14.97 1.38 16.60
CA SER A 82 14.11 1.38 17.76
C SER A 82 14.97 1.11 18.99
N ASP A 83 15.03 2.05 19.93
CA ASP A 83 15.68 1.84 21.22
C ASP A 83 14.81 0.90 22.11
N GLY A 84 14.48 -0.29 21.62
CA GLY A 84 13.56 -1.26 22.23
C GLY A 84 12.07 -0.94 22.05
N GLU A 85 11.71 0.09 21.27
CA GLU A 85 10.30 0.47 21.05
C GLU A 85 9.51 -0.53 20.21
N VAL A 86 10.16 -1.35 19.37
CA VAL A 86 9.50 -2.42 18.60
C VAL A 86 8.83 -3.45 19.52
N ASP A 87 9.44 -3.76 20.67
CA ASP A 87 8.96 -4.78 21.59
C ASP A 87 7.88 -4.27 22.56
N GLN A 88 7.61 -2.96 22.56
CA GLN A 88 6.63 -2.39 23.46
C GLN A 88 5.21 -2.75 22.99
N PRO A 89 4.35 -3.26 23.89
CA PRO A 89 2.99 -3.58 23.52
C PRO A 89 2.22 -2.31 23.19
N MET A 90 1.42 -2.36 22.13
CA MET A 90 0.53 -1.26 21.77
C MET A 90 -0.41 -0.90 22.92
N ASP A 91 -0.52 0.40 23.20
CA ASP A 91 -1.49 0.90 24.16
C ASP A 91 -2.95 0.72 23.64
N GLU A 92 -3.95 0.97 24.48
CA GLU A 92 -5.35 0.80 24.08
C GLU A 92 -5.77 1.74 22.94
N ARG A 93 -5.19 2.94 22.88
CA ARG A 93 -5.47 3.96 21.86
C ARG A 93 -4.93 3.51 20.51
N GLU A 94 -3.69 3.07 20.46
CA GLU A 94 -3.03 2.56 19.27
C GLU A 94 -3.74 1.32 18.73
N LYS A 95 -4.22 0.43 19.61
CA LYS A 95 -5.05 -0.73 19.22
C LYS A 95 -6.34 -0.27 18.56
N GLN A 96 -7.04 0.70 19.14
CA GLN A 96 -8.28 1.23 18.54
C GLN A 96 -8.00 1.90 17.19
N VAL A 97 -6.92 2.68 17.06
CA VAL A 97 -6.54 3.30 15.78
C VAL A 97 -6.23 2.24 14.74
N SER A 98 -5.47 1.20 15.11
CA SER A 98 -5.16 0.07 14.23
C SER A 98 -6.41 -0.68 13.78
N LEU A 99 -7.33 -0.97 14.69
CA LEU A 99 -8.60 -1.61 14.37
C LEU A 99 -9.42 -0.79 13.37
N VAL A 100 -9.45 0.53 13.52
CA VAL A 100 -10.19 1.38 12.58
C VAL A 100 -9.50 1.44 11.21
N GLY A 101 -8.17 1.55 11.16
CA GLY A 101 -7.42 1.44 9.90
C GLY A 101 -7.74 0.14 9.16
N ASN A 102 -7.64 -0.99 9.87
CA ASN A 102 -7.93 -2.31 9.33
C ASN A 102 -9.38 -2.45 8.86
N LYS A 103 -10.35 -1.84 9.57
CA LYS A 103 -11.76 -1.83 9.17
C LYS A 103 -11.96 -1.15 7.81
N TYR A 104 -11.37 0.03 7.60
CA TYR A 104 -11.48 0.71 6.31
C TYR A 104 -10.73 -0.02 5.20
N ALA A 105 -9.54 -0.55 5.49
CA ALA A 105 -8.79 -1.37 4.55
C ALA A 105 -9.59 -2.60 4.09
N LEU A 106 -10.26 -3.28 5.03
CA LEU A 106 -11.12 -4.43 4.73
C LEU A 106 -12.29 -4.03 3.83
N TRP A 107 -12.95 -2.91 4.11
CA TRP A 107 -14.04 -2.40 3.25
C TRP A 107 -13.56 -2.07 1.85
N THR A 108 -12.39 -1.44 1.72
CA THR A 108 -11.76 -1.15 0.43
C THR A 108 -11.45 -2.42 -0.34
N LEU A 109 -10.85 -3.42 0.32
CA LEU A 109 -10.54 -4.70 -0.30
C LEU A 109 -11.82 -5.45 -0.72
N GLN A 110 -12.84 -5.49 0.14
CA GLN A 110 -14.14 -6.11 -0.16
C GLN A 110 -14.81 -5.44 -1.37
N ALA A 111 -14.83 -4.11 -1.41
CA ALA A 111 -15.36 -3.37 -2.55
C ALA A 111 -14.59 -3.74 -3.84
N GLY A 112 -13.26 -3.78 -3.78
CA GLY A 112 -12.41 -4.18 -4.91
C GLY A 112 -12.66 -5.61 -5.38
N VAL A 113 -12.84 -6.56 -4.46
CA VAL A 113 -13.22 -7.94 -4.79
C VAL A 113 -14.58 -7.98 -5.47
N CYS A 114 -15.58 -7.25 -4.97
CA CYS A 114 -16.89 -7.14 -5.62
C CYS A 114 -16.77 -6.58 -7.04
N PHE A 115 -15.95 -5.54 -7.24
CA PHE A 115 -15.69 -4.99 -8.58
C PHE A 115 -14.99 -5.99 -9.49
N ALA A 116 -14.01 -6.75 -9.00
CA ALA A 116 -13.32 -7.77 -9.77
C ALA A 116 -14.26 -8.91 -10.19
N ILE A 117 -15.13 -9.38 -9.28
CA ILE A 117 -16.15 -10.40 -9.58
C ILE A 117 -17.13 -9.87 -10.64
N GLY A 118 -17.63 -8.64 -10.46
CA GLY A 118 -18.53 -8.02 -11.42
C GLY A 118 -17.89 -7.87 -12.80
N GLN A 119 -16.66 -7.35 -12.85
CA GLN A 119 -15.90 -7.21 -14.09
C GLN A 119 -15.68 -8.55 -14.79
N TYR A 120 -15.26 -9.59 -14.05
CA TYR A 120 -15.09 -10.93 -14.61
C TYR A 120 -16.41 -11.46 -15.19
N ALA A 121 -17.51 -11.30 -14.46
CA ALA A 121 -18.83 -11.72 -14.93
C ALA A 121 -19.23 -10.98 -16.22
N PHE A 122 -18.97 -9.67 -16.33
CA PHE A 122 -19.22 -8.93 -17.56
C PHE A 122 -18.32 -9.38 -18.73
N GLU A 123 -17.03 -9.64 -18.48
CA GLU A 123 -16.07 -10.16 -19.47
C GLU A 123 -16.55 -11.50 -20.05
N GLN A 124 -17.05 -12.42 -19.21
CA GLN A 124 -17.58 -13.72 -19.67
C GLN A 124 -18.86 -13.60 -20.53
N ASN A 125 -19.57 -12.46 -20.46
CA ASN A 125 -20.81 -12.23 -21.20
C ASN A 125 -20.63 -11.29 -22.41
N GLY A 126 -19.39 -10.98 -22.83
CA GLY A 126 -19.15 -10.07 -23.95
C GLY A 126 -19.57 -8.61 -23.68
N MET A 127 -19.60 -8.23 -22.40
CA MET A 127 -19.98 -6.88 -21.93
C MET A 127 -18.90 -6.27 -21.02
N GLY A 128 -17.74 -6.92 -20.93
CA GLY A 128 -16.66 -6.52 -20.04
C GLY A 128 -16.12 -5.16 -20.43
N ILE A 129 -15.78 -4.33 -19.44
CA ILE A 129 -15.08 -3.06 -19.68
C ILE A 129 -13.77 -3.30 -20.46
N ALA A 130 -13.13 -4.47 -20.30
CA ALA A 130 -11.90 -4.85 -21.00
C ALA A 130 -12.07 -4.99 -22.52
N GLU A 131 -13.28 -5.27 -23.03
CA GLU A 131 -13.53 -5.28 -24.48
C GLU A 131 -13.60 -3.87 -25.08
N ARG A 132 -13.76 -2.85 -24.23
CA ARG A 132 -13.88 -1.43 -24.62
C ARG A 132 -12.74 -0.56 -24.08
N ALA A 133 -11.92 -1.09 -23.17
CA ALA A 133 -10.82 -0.39 -22.52
C ALA A 133 -9.45 -0.87 -23.05
N PRO A 134 -8.42 0.00 -23.06
CA PRO A 134 -7.11 -0.34 -23.61
C PRO A 134 -6.24 -1.22 -22.71
N LEU A 135 -6.76 -1.74 -21.59
CA LEU A 135 -6.03 -2.54 -20.61
C LEU A 135 -6.55 -3.99 -20.61
N PRO A 136 -5.86 -4.91 -21.30
CA PRO A 136 -6.15 -6.35 -21.23
C PRO A 136 -6.11 -6.87 -19.80
N PHE A 137 -6.82 -7.95 -19.51
CA PHE A 137 -6.85 -8.60 -18.18
C PHE A 137 -7.25 -7.65 -17.04
N PHE A 138 -8.19 -6.73 -17.29
CA PHE A 138 -8.58 -5.68 -16.36
C PHE A 138 -9.02 -6.22 -14.98
N THR A 139 -9.72 -7.35 -14.95
CA THR A 139 -10.05 -8.08 -13.70
C THR A 139 -8.83 -8.27 -12.80
N LEU A 140 -7.67 -8.67 -13.35
CA LEU A 140 -6.46 -8.91 -12.58
C LEU A 140 -5.87 -7.60 -12.03
N HIS A 141 -5.93 -6.53 -12.83
CA HIS A 141 -5.51 -5.19 -12.41
C HIS A 141 -6.38 -4.62 -11.28
N ILE A 142 -7.69 -4.87 -11.30
CA ILE A 142 -8.60 -4.48 -10.21
C ILE A 142 -8.19 -5.19 -8.91
N MET A 143 -7.90 -6.50 -8.96
CA MET A 143 -7.52 -7.25 -7.76
C MET A 143 -6.25 -6.70 -7.11
N VAL A 144 -5.16 -6.51 -7.86
CA VAL A 144 -3.93 -5.95 -7.29
C VAL A 144 -4.10 -4.49 -6.87
N GLY A 145 -4.87 -3.72 -7.64
CA GLY A 145 -5.15 -2.32 -7.33
C GLY A 145 -5.92 -2.18 -6.02
N ALA A 146 -6.91 -3.05 -5.79
CA ALA A 146 -7.66 -3.10 -4.54
C ALA A 146 -6.79 -3.51 -3.34
N PHE A 147 -5.91 -4.50 -3.53
CA PHE A 147 -4.93 -4.91 -2.52
C PHE A 147 -4.04 -3.73 -2.10
N LEU A 148 -3.38 -3.08 -3.06
CA LEU A 148 -2.49 -1.94 -2.76
C LEU A 148 -3.25 -0.74 -2.20
N LEU A 149 -4.45 -0.46 -2.70
CA LEU A 149 -5.28 0.64 -2.20
C LEU A 149 -5.75 0.37 -0.76
N ALA A 150 -6.05 -0.88 -0.41
CA ALA A 150 -6.40 -1.26 0.96
C ALA A 150 -5.24 -1.03 1.92
N GLU A 151 -4.00 -1.38 1.53
CA GLU A 151 -2.80 -1.08 2.31
C GLU A 151 -2.60 0.43 2.52
N LEU A 152 -2.69 1.22 1.44
CA LEU A 152 -2.62 2.69 1.51
C LEU A 152 -3.68 3.26 2.44
N VAL A 153 -4.94 2.83 2.30
CA VAL A 153 -6.07 3.27 3.15
C VAL A 153 -5.80 2.91 4.61
N ASN A 154 -5.24 1.72 4.88
CA ASN A 154 -4.92 1.30 6.24
C ASN A 154 -3.96 2.29 6.91
N TYR A 155 -2.77 2.44 6.33
CA TYR A 155 -1.69 3.22 6.93
C TYR A 155 -2.03 4.72 6.94
N ALA A 156 -2.62 5.25 5.87
CA ALA A 156 -3.06 6.64 5.82
C ALA A 156 -4.12 6.95 6.87
N THR A 157 -5.11 6.06 7.06
CA THR A 157 -6.15 6.25 8.09
C THR A 157 -5.55 6.24 9.49
N GLN A 158 -4.63 5.31 9.77
CA GLN A 158 -3.98 5.24 11.08
C GLN A 158 -3.15 6.51 11.36
N LEU A 159 -2.36 6.99 10.39
CA LEU A 159 -1.60 8.23 10.51
C LEU A 159 -2.49 9.46 10.76
N ILE A 160 -3.57 9.58 9.97
CA ILE A 160 -4.52 10.68 10.10
C ILE A 160 -5.18 10.65 11.48
N ARG A 161 -5.61 9.47 11.96
CA ARG A 161 -6.23 9.32 13.27
C ARG A 161 -5.26 9.55 14.43
N ASN A 162 -4.03 9.05 14.34
CA ASN A 162 -3.01 9.29 15.36
C ASN A 162 -2.73 10.79 15.57
N ARG A 163 -2.81 11.59 14.49
CA ARG A 163 -2.57 13.04 14.54
C ARG A 163 -3.80 13.87 14.90
N MET A 164 -4.97 13.51 14.39
CA MET A 164 -6.22 14.24 14.69
C MET A 164 -6.74 13.97 16.11
N VAL A 165 -6.41 12.82 16.70
CA VAL A 165 -6.75 12.51 18.09
C VAL A 165 -5.65 13.05 19.01
N THR A 166 -5.58 14.38 19.14
CA THR A 166 -4.97 15.09 20.29
C THR A 166 -6.09 15.46 21.28
N PRO A 167 -5.81 15.52 22.59
CA PRO A 167 -6.64 14.88 23.62
C PRO A 167 -7.90 15.67 23.99
N TYR A 168 -9.04 14.97 24.00
CA TYR A 168 -10.03 15.16 25.06
C TYR A 168 -9.81 14.02 26.06
N GLY A 169 -9.08 14.36 27.11
CA GLY A 169 -8.73 13.52 28.25
C GLY A 169 -7.93 14.38 29.22
#